data_AF-A0A2E9D686-F1
#
_entry.id   AF-A0A2E9D686-F1
#
_cell.length_a   1.000
_cell.length_b   1.000
_cell.length_c   1.000
_cell.angle_alpha   90.00
_cell.angle_beta   90.00
_cell.angle_gamma   90.00
#
_symmetry.space_group_name_H-M   'P 1'
#
loop_
_entity.id
_entity.type
_entity.pdbx_description
1 polymer ?
#
loop_
_entity_poly.entity_id
_entity_poly.type
_entity_poly.pdbx_seq_one_letter_code
_entity_poly.pdbx_strand_id
1 'polypeptide(L)' 'MVKKIVITLLVLSVSFLCFNWLLGEVVVQYEDWYTETSQGSGKADDLSLDALRILFVLPVSMLLALLGAIFVWRKIPKK' A
#
# COMPACT_ATOMS: atom_id res chain seq x y z
N MET A 1 -19.98 20.29 -5.06
CA MET A 1 -18.68 20.07 -4.36
C MET A 1 -18.69 18.88 -3.41
N VAL A 2 -19.61 18.77 -2.45
CA VAL A 2 -19.62 17.69 -1.43
C VAL A 2 -19.58 16.28 -2.04
N LYS A 3 -20.38 16.00 -3.07
CA LYS A 3 -20.34 14.71 -3.80
C LYS A 3 -18.94 14.35 -4.34
N LYS A 4 -18.19 15.35 -4.82
CA LYS A 4 -16.85 15.15 -5.37
C LYS A 4 -15.85 14.78 -4.26
N ILE A 5 -15.96 15.43 -3.10
CA ILE A 5 -15.17 15.14 -1.89
C ILE A 5 -15.44 13.72 -1.39
N VAL A 6 -16.72 13.35 -1.28
CA VAL A 6 -17.12 12.01 -0.83
C VAL A 6 -16.58 10.93 -1.77
N ILE A 7 -16.73 11.09 -3.09
CA ILE A 7 -16.24 10.09 -4.06
C ILE A 7 -14.71 9.95 -3.98
N THR A 8 -13.98 11.06 -3.87
CA THR A 8 -12.52 11.00 -3.80
C THR A 8 -12.01 10.44 -2.48
N LEU A 9 -12.68 10.70 -1.36
CA LEU A 9 -12.39 10.04 -0.08
C LEU A 9 -12.64 8.53 -0.15
N LEU A 10 -13.73 8.12 -0.79
CA LEU A 10 -14.08 6.71 -0.98
C LEU A 10 -13.01 6.01 -1.82
N VAL A 11 -12.62 6.60 -2.95
CA VAL A 11 -11.54 6.08 -3.80
C VAL A 11 -10.21 6.04 -3.06
N LEU A 12 -9.86 7.11 -2.33
CA LEU A 12 -8.62 7.15 -1.56
C LEU A 12 -8.57 6.02 -0.52
N SER A 13 -9.68 5.78 0.18
CA SER A 13 -9.77 4.74 1.21
C SER A 13 -9.68 3.34 0.60
N VAL A 14 -10.40 3.09 -0.49
CA VAL A 14 -10.37 1.79 -1.19
C VAL A 14 -9.00 1.54 -1.81
N SER A 15 -8.42 2.53 -2.48
CA SER A 15 -7.08 2.43 -3.06
C SER A 15 -6.03 2.21 -1.99
N PHE A 16 -6.08 2.92 -0.86
CA PHE A 16 -5.16 2.71 0.25
C PHE A 16 -5.23 1.28 0.78
N LEU A 17 -6.44 0.77 1.04
CA LEU A 17 -6.64 -0.60 1.51
C LEU A 17 -6.11 -1.63 0.50
N CYS A 18 -6.44 -1.47 -0.78
CA CYS A 18 -5.98 -2.37 -1.83
C CYS A 18 -4.46 -2.36 -2.00
N PHE A 19 -3.83 -1.18 -2.04
CA PHE A 19 -2.38 -1.08 -2.20
C PHE A 19 -1.63 -1.56 -0.97
N ASN A 20 -2.16 -1.32 0.24
CA ASN A 20 -1.56 -1.81 1.46
C ASN A 20 -1.60 -3.35 1.51
N TRP A 21 -2.74 -3.94 1.18
CA TRP A 21 -2.87 -5.40 1.10
C TRP A 21 -1.95 -5.99 0.02
N LEU A 22 -1.97 -5.43 -1.20
CA LEU A 22 -1.18 -5.94 -2.32
C LEU A 22 0.33 -5.84 -2.07
N LEU A 23 0.80 -4.72 -1.51
CA LEU A 23 2.20 -4.56 -1.12
C LEU A 23 2.55 -5.46 0.09
N GLY A 24 1.61 -5.70 1.00
CA GLY A 24 1.78 -6.65 2.09
C GLY A 24 2.02 -8.07 1.59
N GLU A 25 1.22 -8.54 0.64
CA GLU A 25 1.40 -9.84 -0.03
C GLU A 25 2.73 -9.93 -0.77
N VAL A 26 3.13 -8.87 -1.49
CA VAL A 26 4.43 -8.82 -2.18
C VAL A 26 5.59 -8.93 -1.19
N VAL A 27 5.49 -8.32 -0.01
CA VAL A 27 6.52 -8.43 1.03
C VAL A 27 6.59 -9.86 1.60
N VAL A 28 5.45 -10.52 1.81
CA VAL A 28 5.42 -11.94 2.24
C VAL A 28 6.05 -12.84 1.18
N GLN A 29 5.70 -12.67 -0.09
CA GLN A 29 6.31 -13.45 -1.18
C GLN A 29 7.81 -13.21 -1.32
N TYR A 30 8.27 -11.98 -1.08
CA TYR A 30 9.69 -11.64 -1.06
C TYR A 30 10.43 -12.35 0.09
N GLU A 31 9.80 -12.39 1.27
CA GLU A 31 10.31 -13.10 2.44
C GLU A 31 10.42 -14.60 2.19
N ASP A 32 9.37 -15.25 1.67
CA ASP A 32 9.40 -16.68 1.35
C ASP A 32 10.56 -17.00 0.40
N TRP A 33 10.74 -16.18 -0.63
CA TRP A 33 11.85 -16.31 -1.59
C TRP A 33 13.24 -16.08 -0.96
N TYR A 34 13.37 -15.09 -0.07
CA TYR A 34 14.63 -14.78 0.60
C TYR A 34 15.00 -15.83 1.66
N THR A 35 13.99 -16.37 2.35
CA THR A 35 14.13 -17.41 3.38
C THR A 35 14.49 -18.77 2.76
N GLU A 36 13.92 -19.09 1.59
CA GLU A 36 14.28 -20.30 0.83
C GLU A 36 15.77 -20.33 0.44
N THR A 37 16.41 -19.16 0.30
CA THR A 37 17.82 -19.05 -0.11
C THR A 37 18.78 -18.87 1.06
N SER A 38 18.30 -18.48 2.25
CA SER A 38 19.13 -18.10 3.40
C SER A 38 18.89 -19.02 4.61
N GLN A 39 19.77 -20.00 4.82
CA GLN A 39 19.64 -21.06 5.85
C GLN A 39 19.78 -20.64 7.33
N GLY A 40 19.55 -19.37 7.73
CA GLY A 40 19.54 -19.09 9.17
C GLY A 40 19.48 -17.64 9.62
N SER A 41 18.27 -17.13 9.83
CA SER A 41 18.03 -16.02 10.78
C SER A 41 16.56 -15.79 11.13
N GLY A 42 15.75 -16.84 11.35
CA GLY A 42 14.30 -16.76 11.59
C GLY A 42 13.80 -16.03 12.86
N LYS A 43 14.55 -15.07 13.40
CA LYS A 43 14.11 -14.08 14.41
C LYS A 43 14.54 -12.64 14.07
N ALA A 44 15.58 -12.44 13.26
CA ALA A 44 15.94 -11.12 12.74
C ALA A 44 15.07 -10.75 11.54
N ASP A 45 14.60 -11.76 10.80
CA ASP A 45 13.77 -11.59 9.60
C ASP A 45 12.39 -11.00 9.94
N ASP A 46 11.69 -11.49 10.97
CA ASP A 46 10.37 -10.97 11.39
C ASP A 46 10.39 -9.47 11.73
N LEU A 47 11.42 -9.02 12.45
CA LEU A 47 11.57 -7.62 12.88
C LEU A 47 11.93 -6.72 11.69
N SER A 48 12.71 -7.25 10.74
CA SER A 48 13.00 -6.59 9.47
C SER A 48 11.76 -6.50 8.58
N LEU A 49 10.87 -7.49 8.62
CA LEU A 49 9.64 -7.54 7.84
C LEU A 49 8.62 -6.49 8.29
N ASP A 50 8.39 -6.41 9.60
CA ASP A 50 7.53 -5.38 10.18
C ASP A 50 8.12 -3.98 9.97
N ALA A 51 9.44 -3.83 10.05
CA ALA A 51 10.10 -2.60 9.67
C ALA A 51 9.89 -2.26 8.19
N LEU A 52 9.98 -3.24 7.27
CA LEU A 52 9.75 -3.05 5.84
C LEU A 52 8.29 -2.66 5.54
N ARG A 53 7.33 -3.28 6.24
CA ARG A 53 5.91 -2.94 6.14
C ARG A 53 5.64 -1.50 6.58
N ILE A 54 6.24 -1.06 7.68
CA ILE A 54 6.02 0.30 8.19
C ILE A 54 6.78 1.35 7.37
N LEU A 55 8.06 1.10 7.03
CA LEU A 55 8.92 2.07 6.33
C LEU A 55 8.68 2.14 4.82
N PHE A 56 8.20 1.06 4.18
CA PHE A 56 7.98 1.03 2.74
C PHE A 56 6.52 0.81 2.36
N VAL A 57 5.87 -0.24 2.85
CA VAL A 57 4.50 -0.57 2.41
C VAL A 57 3.53 0.56 2.75
N LEU A 58 3.62 1.12 3.95
CA LEU A 58 2.74 2.20 4.42
C LEU A 58 2.91 3.52 3.64
N PRO A 59 4.12 4.10 3.48
CA PRO A 59 4.27 5.34 2.71
C PRO A 59 4.05 5.13 1.20
N VAL A 60 4.44 3.99 0.62
CA VAL A 60 4.23 3.72 -0.81
C VAL A 60 2.74 3.53 -1.11
N SER A 61 2.01 2.77 -0.29
CA SER A 61 0.55 2.63 -0.45
C SER A 61 -0.17 3.97 -0.31
N MET A 62 0.28 4.83 0.61
CA MET A 62 -0.29 6.18 0.77
C MET A 62 -0.04 7.07 -0.45
N LEU A 63 1.17 7.02 -1.02
CA LEU A 63 1.51 7.74 -2.26
C LEU A 63 0.66 7.27 -3.45
N LEU A 64 0.54 5.96 -3.64
CA LEU A 64 -0.27 5.39 -4.73
C LEU A 64 -1.76 5.73 -4.57
N ALA A 65 -2.28 5.66 -3.35
CA ALA A 65 -3.66 6.05 -3.05
C ALA A 65 -3.92 7.54 -3.34
N LEU A 66 -2.98 8.41 -2.96
CA LEU A 66 -3.04 9.85 -3.27
C LEU A 66 -3.04 10.12 -4.78
N LEU A 67 -2.15 9.46 -5.53
CA LEU A 67 -2.09 9.60 -6.98
C LEU A 67 -3.40 9.13 -7.65
N GLY A 68 -3.95 8.00 -7.21
CA GLY A 68 -5.25 7.50 -7.68
C GLY A 68 -6.39 8.48 -7.37
N ALA A 69 -6.43 8.99 -6.14
CA ALA A 69 -7.44 9.97 -5.71
C ALA A 69 -7.35 11.28 -6.50
N ILE A 70 -6.14 11.80 -6.74
CA ILE A 70 -5.91 13.01 -7.56
C ILE A 70 -6.36 12.77 -8.99
N PHE A 71 -6.03 11.61 -9.58
CA PHE A 71 -6.43 11.28 -10.94
C PHE A 71 -7.95 11.23 -11.08
N VAL A 72 -8.64 10.57 -10.15
CA VAL A 72 -10.10 10.52 -10.13
C VAL A 72 -10.70 11.91 -9.90
N TRP A 73 -10.15 12.70 -8.97
CA TRP A 73 -10.60 14.07 -8.74
C TRP A 73 -10.51 14.94 -9.99
N ARG A 74 -9.46 14.77 -10.83
CA ARG A 74 -9.32 15.48 -12.10
C ARG A 74 -10.33 15.02 -13.15
N LYS A 75 -10.78 13.76 -13.11
CA LYS A 75 -11.74 13.19 -14.07
C LYS A 75 -13.21 13.45 -13.71
N ILE A 76 -13.54 13.76 -12.45
CA ILE A 76 -14.92 14.07 -12.06
C ILE A 76 -15.31 15.48 -12.53
N PRO A 77 -16.30 15.62 -13.44
CA PRO A 77 -16.76 16.92 -13.93
C PRO A 77 -17.36 17.75 -12.78
N LYS A 78 -17.09 19.06 -12.79
CA LYS A 78 -17.69 20.02 -11.87
C LYS A 78 -19.16 20.26 -12.28
N LYS A 79 -20.05 19.32 -11.95
CA LYS A 79 -21.50 19.62 -11.88
C LYS A 79 -21.84 20.10 -10.47
#